data_AF-A0A520J8L0-F1
#
_entry.id   AF-A0A520J8L0-F1
#
_cell.length_a   1.000
_cell.length_b   1.000
_cell.length_c   1.000
_cell.angle_alpha   90.00
_cell.angle_beta   90.00
_cell.angle_gamma   90.00
#
_symmetry.space_group_name_H-M   'P 1'
#
loop_
_entity.id
_entity.type
_entity.pdbx_description
1 polymer ?
#
loop_
_entity_poly.entity_id
_entity_poly.type
_entity_poly.pdbx_seq_one_letter_code
_entity_poly.pdbx_strand_id
1 'polypeptide(L)'
;MPATLLHTHRVEKPWGRHTLFPGFEDAAPGREPIGEVWFQQPGDTSPDLLIKYLFTSQKLSVQVHPNDEEAHKRGLPRGKDECWTILKAEPDSTIALGPKQAMTADELRADAQDGSIEADLDWVPVKAGDFYYAPSGTIHAIGGGLTLIEVQQNSETTYRLYDYGSDRELHLDDGVAVAHLTPYRAITSPGKVAGDRTILV
;
A
#
# COMPACT_ATOMS: atom_id res chain seq x y z
N MET A 1 -1.40 31.26 8.36
CA MET A 1 -2.00 30.53 7.22
C MET A 1 -3.36 30.01 7.66
N PRO A 2 -4.43 30.18 6.87
CA PRO A 2 -5.70 29.51 7.16
C PRO A 2 -5.51 27.99 7.07
N ALA A 3 -6.13 27.23 7.96
CA ALA A 3 -6.19 25.79 7.90
C ALA A 3 -7.57 25.37 7.35
N THR A 4 -7.60 24.44 6.42
CA THR A 4 -8.83 23.86 5.86
C THR A 4 -9.03 22.48 6.47
N LEU A 5 -10.22 22.24 7.03
CA LEU A 5 -10.60 20.90 7.48
C LEU A 5 -10.93 20.03 6.26
N LEU A 6 -10.24 18.89 6.13
CA LEU A 6 -10.51 17.91 5.08
C LEU A 6 -11.72 17.04 5.45
N HIS A 7 -12.48 16.60 4.45
CA HIS A 7 -13.53 15.62 4.61
C HIS A 7 -12.92 14.23 4.80
N THR A 8 -13.48 13.48 5.75
CA THR A 8 -13.04 12.13 6.08
C THR A 8 -13.98 11.10 5.45
N HIS A 9 -13.44 10.30 4.52
CA HIS A 9 -14.18 9.18 3.90
C HIS A 9 -13.68 7.85 4.49
N ARG A 10 -14.57 7.06 5.10
CA ARG A 10 -14.23 5.79 5.76
C ARG A 10 -14.55 4.62 4.83
N VAL A 11 -13.63 3.67 4.68
CA VAL A 11 -13.79 2.52 3.80
C VAL A 11 -13.70 1.23 4.60
N GLU A 12 -14.77 0.45 4.55
CA GLU A 12 -14.86 -0.89 5.13
C GLU A 12 -14.01 -1.87 4.29
N LYS A 13 -13.24 -2.73 4.96
CA LYS A 13 -12.36 -3.73 4.31
C LYS A 13 -12.30 -5.00 5.16
N PRO A 14 -12.25 -6.19 4.55
CA PRO A 14 -12.21 -7.46 5.29
C PRO A 14 -10.98 -7.59 6.20
N TRP A 15 -9.87 -6.94 5.83
CA TRP A 15 -8.62 -6.91 6.59
C TRP A 15 -8.56 -5.75 7.60
N GLY A 16 -9.64 -4.97 7.76
CA GLY A 16 -9.71 -3.76 8.57
C GLY A 16 -9.68 -4.01 10.09
N ARG A 17 -9.93 -2.96 10.89
CA ARG A 17 -10.10 -3.05 12.35
C ARG A 17 -11.45 -2.50 12.81
N HIS A 18 -11.97 -3.04 13.92
CA HIS A 18 -13.11 -2.43 14.61
C HIS A 18 -12.65 -1.36 15.61
N THR A 19 -11.51 -1.58 16.27
CA THR A 19 -10.88 -0.60 17.17
C THR A 19 -9.79 0.16 16.43
N LEU A 20 -9.96 1.48 16.28
CA LEU A 20 -9.08 2.33 15.49
C LEU A 20 -8.03 3.05 16.34
N PHE A 21 -7.11 3.73 15.66
CA PHE A 21 -6.04 4.49 16.30
C PHE A 21 -6.60 5.74 17.01
N PRO A 22 -5.98 6.24 18.09
CA PRO A 22 -6.43 7.45 18.77
C PRO A 22 -6.66 8.61 17.80
N GLY A 23 -7.81 9.28 17.94
CA GLY A 23 -8.24 10.35 17.03
C GLY A 23 -9.27 9.91 15.97
N PHE A 24 -9.54 8.61 15.85
CA PHE A 24 -10.61 8.07 15.03
C PHE A 24 -11.67 7.41 15.91
N GLU A 25 -12.95 7.58 15.54
CA GLU A 25 -14.03 6.80 16.13
C GLU A 25 -13.88 5.33 15.70
N ASP A 26 -14.31 4.40 16.54
CA ASP A 26 -14.32 2.97 16.22
C ASP A 26 -15.37 2.64 15.13
N ALA A 27 -15.31 1.44 14.57
CA ALA A 27 -16.40 0.93 13.74
C ALA A 27 -17.66 0.77 14.61
N ALA A 28 -18.82 1.16 14.09
CA ALA A 28 -20.06 1.03 14.85
C ALA A 28 -20.37 -0.46 15.13
N PRO A 29 -20.99 -0.79 16.28
CA PRO A 29 -21.31 -2.17 16.62
C PRO A 29 -22.09 -2.88 15.51
N GLY A 30 -21.62 -4.07 15.11
CA GLY A 30 -22.24 -4.89 14.05
C GLY A 30 -21.98 -4.43 12.62
N ARG A 31 -21.11 -3.45 12.40
CA ARG A 31 -20.63 -3.05 11.06
C ARG A 31 -19.34 -3.76 10.70
N GLU A 32 -19.04 -3.81 9.41
CA GLU A 32 -17.77 -4.32 8.89
C GLU A 32 -16.57 -3.52 9.45
N PRO A 33 -15.40 -4.16 9.58
CA PRO A 33 -14.20 -3.48 10.04
C PRO A 33 -13.73 -2.43 9.04
N ILE A 34 -13.12 -1.36 9.56
CA ILE A 34 -12.64 -0.24 8.76
C ILE A 34 -11.19 -0.47 8.41
N GLY A 35 -10.88 -0.52 7.11
CA GLY A 35 -9.52 -0.69 6.63
C GLY A 35 -8.85 0.64 6.32
N GLU A 36 -9.58 1.58 5.75
CA GLU A 36 -9.02 2.83 5.26
C GLU A 36 -9.83 4.05 5.71
N VAL A 37 -9.14 5.15 5.96
CA VAL A 37 -9.75 6.47 6.13
C VAL A 37 -9.03 7.46 5.25
N TRP A 38 -9.74 8.06 4.32
CA TRP A 38 -9.20 8.98 3.31
C TRP A 38 -9.49 10.42 3.68
N PHE A 39 -8.59 11.31 3.29
CA PHE A 39 -8.70 12.74 3.51
C PHE A 39 -8.88 13.45 2.18
N GLN A 40 -10.04 14.06 1.98
CA GLN A 40 -10.43 14.70 0.72
C GLN A 40 -10.69 16.19 0.95
N GLN A 41 -10.17 17.03 0.06
CA GLN A 41 -10.45 18.45 0.11
C GLN A 41 -11.89 18.71 -0.36
N PRO A 42 -12.73 19.42 0.41
CA PRO A 42 -14.08 19.77 -0.04
C PRO A 42 -14.06 20.54 -1.36
N GLY A 43 -14.79 20.04 -2.36
CA GLY A 43 -14.93 20.68 -3.67
C GLY A 43 -13.77 20.46 -4.65
N ASP A 44 -12.69 19.77 -4.24
CA ASP A 44 -11.64 19.31 -5.15
C ASP A 44 -11.78 17.79 -5.36
N THR A 45 -12.02 17.39 -6.60
CA THR A 45 -12.21 16.00 -6.98
C THR A 45 -11.01 15.42 -7.74
N SER A 46 -9.93 16.19 -7.92
CA SER A 46 -8.75 15.75 -8.67
C SER A 46 -7.42 16.17 -8.02
N PRO A 47 -7.23 15.97 -6.69
CA PRO A 47 -5.95 16.25 -6.07
C PRO A 47 -4.86 15.36 -6.67
N ASP A 48 -3.60 15.79 -6.63
CA ASP A 48 -2.51 14.98 -7.19
C ASP A 48 -2.13 13.78 -6.32
N LEU A 49 -2.33 13.94 -5.01
CA LEU A 49 -2.05 12.94 -4.00
C LEU A 49 -3.32 12.54 -3.26
N LEU A 50 -3.33 11.29 -2.80
CA LEU A 50 -4.32 10.76 -1.88
C LEU A 50 -3.61 10.34 -0.60
N ILE A 51 -4.10 10.84 0.53
CA ILE A 51 -3.58 10.51 1.86
C ILE A 51 -4.61 9.66 2.58
N LYS A 52 -4.14 8.53 3.13
CA LYS A 52 -4.97 7.57 3.83
C LYS A 52 -4.35 7.18 5.16
N TYR A 53 -5.20 6.82 6.10
CA TYR A 53 -4.82 6.00 7.24
C TYR A 53 -5.29 4.58 6.97
N LEU A 54 -4.40 3.61 7.15
CA LEU A 54 -4.70 2.19 7.04
C LEU A 54 -4.68 1.55 8.43
N PHE A 55 -5.63 0.66 8.67
CA PHE A 55 -5.81 -0.08 9.92
C PHE A 55 -5.91 -1.58 9.61
N THR A 56 -4.84 -2.33 9.80
CA THR A 56 -4.77 -3.73 9.34
C THR A 56 -4.87 -4.72 10.51
N SER A 57 -5.87 -5.60 10.50
CA SER A 57 -5.93 -6.78 11.37
C SER A 57 -5.37 -8.03 10.68
N GLN A 58 -5.39 -8.04 9.34
CA GLN A 58 -4.94 -9.14 8.50
C GLN A 58 -4.07 -8.60 7.36
N LYS A 59 -3.41 -9.51 6.64
CA LYS A 59 -2.61 -9.15 5.47
C LYS A 59 -3.53 -8.59 4.37
N LEU A 60 -3.08 -7.54 3.70
CA LEU A 60 -3.64 -7.10 2.43
C LEU A 60 -3.18 -8.05 1.32
N SER A 61 -3.87 -8.02 0.19
CA SER A 61 -3.46 -8.79 -0.99
C SER A 61 -2.04 -8.45 -1.42
N VAL A 62 -1.34 -9.44 -1.99
CA VAL A 62 -0.11 -9.20 -2.75
C VAL A 62 -0.48 -8.44 -4.01
N GLN A 63 0.15 -7.30 -4.23
CA GLN A 63 -0.25 -6.37 -5.28
C GLN A 63 0.94 -5.64 -5.91
N VAL A 64 0.68 -5.07 -7.07
CA VAL A 64 1.61 -4.21 -7.81
C VAL A 64 0.85 -3.09 -8.51
N HIS A 65 1.54 -1.99 -8.76
CA HIS A 65 0.96 -0.76 -9.31
C HIS A 65 1.72 -0.33 -10.57
N PRO A 66 1.03 0.14 -11.63
CA PRO A 66 1.70 0.67 -12.81
C PRO A 66 2.33 2.04 -12.52
N ASN A 67 3.40 2.38 -13.25
CA ASN A 67 3.87 3.76 -13.35
C ASN A 67 2.97 4.56 -14.29
N ASP A 68 3.20 5.87 -14.44
CA ASP A 68 2.38 6.72 -15.32
C ASP A 68 2.35 6.23 -16.77
N GLU A 69 3.50 5.82 -17.32
CA GLU A 69 3.60 5.34 -18.71
C GLU A 69 2.75 4.07 -18.93
N GLU A 70 2.88 3.08 -18.06
CA GLU A 70 2.13 1.83 -18.12
C GLU A 70 0.64 2.03 -17.80
N ALA A 71 0.30 3.00 -16.96
CA ALA A 71 -1.07 3.40 -16.70
C ALA A 71 -1.72 4.02 -17.95
N HIS A 72 -1.04 4.96 -18.63
CA HIS A 72 -1.54 5.60 -19.85
C HIS A 72 -1.74 4.60 -20.98
N LYS A 73 -0.84 3.63 -21.16
CA LYS A 73 -1.00 2.52 -22.13
C LYS A 73 -2.29 1.72 -21.93
N ARG A 74 -2.82 1.72 -20.69
CA ARG A 74 -4.06 1.03 -20.29
C ARG A 74 -5.26 1.98 -20.16
N GLY A 75 -5.12 3.24 -20.59
CA GLY A 75 -6.20 4.23 -20.55
C GLY A 75 -6.49 4.78 -19.14
N LEU A 76 -5.61 4.57 -18.18
CA LEU A 76 -5.71 5.11 -16.82
C LEU A 76 -5.08 6.50 -16.76
N PRO A 77 -5.53 7.41 -15.87
CA PRO A 77 -5.06 8.80 -15.87
C PRO A 77 -3.64 8.98 -15.33
N ARG A 78 -3.19 8.10 -14.43
CA ARG A 78 -1.87 8.13 -13.79
C ARG A 78 -1.53 6.78 -13.15
N GLY A 79 -0.25 6.56 -12.90
CA GLY A 79 0.29 5.45 -12.12
C GLY A 79 0.04 5.61 -10.63
N LYS A 80 0.68 4.73 -9.85
CA LYS A 80 0.56 4.73 -8.40
C LYS A 80 1.87 4.34 -7.73
N ASP A 81 2.70 5.35 -7.51
CA ASP A 81 3.71 5.36 -6.45
C ASP A 81 3.06 5.59 -5.10
N GLU A 82 3.62 4.98 -4.06
CA GLU A 82 3.15 5.17 -2.69
C GLU A 82 4.26 5.05 -1.65
N CYS A 83 4.01 5.61 -0.47
CA CYS A 83 4.86 5.43 0.69
C CYS A 83 4.05 5.28 1.97
N TRP A 84 4.65 4.64 2.96
CA TRP A 84 4.04 4.33 4.24
C TRP A 84 4.88 4.86 5.39
N THR A 85 4.24 5.54 6.32
CA THR A 85 4.80 5.84 7.65
C THR A 85 4.09 4.99 8.69
N ILE A 86 4.84 4.14 9.40
CA ILE A 86 4.27 3.25 10.41
C ILE A 86 4.00 4.02 11.69
N LEU A 87 2.74 4.11 12.10
CA LEU A 87 2.33 4.77 13.33
C LEU A 87 2.31 3.81 14.52
N LYS A 88 1.90 2.56 14.29
CA LYS A 88 1.84 1.49 15.29
C LYS A 88 2.04 0.14 14.62
N ALA A 89 2.76 -0.74 15.29
CA ALA A 89 2.98 -2.12 14.89
C ALA A 89 2.84 -3.05 16.10
N GLU A 90 2.14 -4.17 15.90
CA GLU A 90 2.19 -5.33 16.79
C GLU A 90 3.49 -6.13 16.57
N PRO A 91 3.93 -6.98 17.53
CA PRO A 91 5.25 -7.62 17.48
C PRO A 91 5.60 -8.37 16.19
N ASP A 92 4.62 -8.99 15.54
CA ASP A 92 4.82 -9.81 14.34
C ASP A 92 4.44 -9.06 13.04
N SER A 93 4.25 -7.75 13.12
CA SER A 93 3.85 -6.95 11.96
C SER A 93 4.97 -6.82 10.94
N THR A 94 4.62 -6.96 9.67
CA THR A 94 5.57 -6.98 8.56
C THR A 94 5.05 -6.22 7.36
N ILE A 95 5.96 -5.78 6.50
CA ILE A 95 5.67 -5.32 5.14
C ILE A 95 6.53 -6.15 4.17
N ALA A 96 5.94 -6.60 3.07
CA ALA A 96 6.65 -7.23 1.97
C ALA A 96 6.98 -6.21 0.88
N LEU A 97 8.23 -6.21 0.41
CA LEU A 97 8.73 -5.33 -0.67
C LEU A 97 9.62 -6.12 -1.62
N GLY A 98 9.12 -6.39 -2.82
CA GLY A 98 9.79 -7.14 -3.87
C GLY A 98 9.99 -8.64 -3.54
N PRO A 99 10.43 -9.43 -4.53
CA PRO A 99 10.79 -10.82 -4.31
C PRO A 99 12.16 -10.94 -3.62
N LYS A 100 12.37 -12.00 -2.83
CA LYS A 100 13.66 -12.28 -2.15
C LYS A 100 14.79 -12.58 -3.14
N GLN A 101 14.46 -13.11 -4.31
CA GLN A 101 15.39 -13.44 -5.39
C GLN A 101 14.81 -12.93 -6.71
N ALA A 102 15.65 -12.83 -7.74
CA ALA A 102 15.14 -12.54 -9.06
C ALA A 102 14.25 -13.70 -9.55
N MET A 103 13.15 -13.39 -10.21
CA MET A 103 12.23 -14.36 -10.79
C MET A 103 11.87 -13.97 -12.23
N THR A 104 11.25 -14.89 -12.94
CA THR A 104 10.72 -14.68 -14.28
C THR A 104 9.23 -14.32 -14.23
N ALA A 105 8.70 -13.78 -15.34
CA ALA A 105 7.28 -13.50 -15.46
C ALA A 105 6.41 -14.76 -15.38
N ASP A 106 6.92 -15.89 -15.89
CA ASP A 106 6.25 -17.19 -15.84
C ASP A 106 6.20 -17.75 -14.42
N GLU A 107 7.31 -17.66 -13.67
CA GLU A 107 7.35 -17.99 -12.24
C GLU A 107 6.37 -17.11 -11.46
N LEU A 108 6.44 -15.77 -11.62
CA LEU A 108 5.53 -14.86 -10.94
C LEU A 108 4.06 -15.22 -11.19
N ARG A 109 3.69 -15.58 -12.42
CA ARG A 109 2.33 -15.98 -12.77
C ARG A 109 1.94 -17.30 -12.10
N ALA A 110 2.80 -18.31 -12.16
CA ALA A 110 2.54 -19.62 -11.57
C ALA A 110 2.39 -19.52 -10.04
N ASP A 111 3.34 -18.83 -9.40
CA ASP A 111 3.39 -18.69 -7.95
C ASP A 111 2.22 -17.83 -7.42
N ALA A 112 1.75 -16.86 -8.21
CA ALA A 112 0.55 -16.08 -7.91
C ALA A 112 -0.73 -16.93 -7.96
N GLN A 113 -0.81 -17.88 -8.89
CA GLN A 113 -1.99 -18.74 -9.07
C GLN A 113 -2.09 -19.83 -8.01
N ASP A 114 -0.98 -20.44 -7.61
CA ASP A 114 -0.96 -21.48 -6.59
C ASP A 114 -0.80 -20.93 -5.16
N GLY A 115 -0.51 -19.63 -5.03
CA GLY A 115 -0.37 -18.90 -3.77
C GLY A 115 1.02 -18.98 -3.14
N SER A 116 1.98 -19.66 -3.77
CA SER A 116 3.36 -19.73 -3.29
C SER A 116 4.10 -18.39 -3.38
N ILE A 117 3.62 -17.43 -4.17
CA ILE A 117 4.19 -16.06 -4.29
C ILE A 117 4.41 -15.39 -2.93
N GLU A 118 3.54 -15.65 -1.95
CA GLU A 118 3.69 -15.08 -0.61
C GLU A 118 5.04 -15.47 0.02
N ALA A 119 5.46 -16.72 -0.19
CA ALA A 119 6.72 -17.23 0.30
C ALA A 119 7.91 -16.68 -0.49
N ASP A 120 7.72 -16.11 -1.68
CA ASP A 120 8.79 -15.54 -2.48
C ASP A 120 9.09 -14.08 -2.12
N LEU A 121 8.16 -13.37 -1.48
CA LEU A 121 8.35 -11.98 -1.10
C LEU A 121 9.32 -11.79 0.08
N ASP A 122 10.02 -10.66 0.07
CA ASP A 122 10.88 -10.23 1.17
C ASP A 122 10.05 -9.54 2.25
N TRP A 123 9.59 -10.31 3.24
CA TRP A 123 8.83 -9.82 4.39
C TRP A 123 9.77 -9.26 5.47
N VAL A 124 9.68 -7.96 5.70
CA VAL A 124 10.51 -7.22 6.66
C VAL A 124 9.70 -6.90 7.92
N PRO A 125 10.19 -7.22 9.13
CA PRO A 125 9.58 -6.76 10.38
C PRO A 125 9.61 -5.24 10.48
N VAL A 126 8.52 -4.64 10.96
CA VAL A 126 8.39 -3.18 11.06
C VAL A 126 8.03 -2.72 12.48
N LYS A 127 8.38 -1.48 12.81
CA LYS A 127 8.01 -0.83 14.08
C LYS A 127 7.51 0.60 13.83
N ALA A 128 6.88 1.18 14.86
CA ALA A 128 6.45 2.58 14.81
C ALA A 128 7.64 3.51 14.52
N GLY A 129 7.43 4.46 13.62
CA GLY A 129 8.43 5.40 13.13
C GLY A 129 9.19 4.94 11.89
N ASP A 130 9.06 3.68 11.48
CA ASP A 130 9.63 3.22 10.21
C ASP A 130 8.91 3.87 9.02
N PHE A 131 9.64 4.03 7.92
CA PHE A 131 9.15 4.62 6.69
C PHE A 131 9.59 3.75 5.51
N TYR A 132 8.69 3.56 4.55
CA TYR A 132 8.93 2.79 3.34
C TYR A 132 8.37 3.53 2.13
N TYR A 133 9.13 3.59 1.04
CA TYR A 133 8.65 4.06 -0.26
C TYR A 133 8.57 2.85 -1.20
N ALA A 134 7.44 2.68 -1.87
CA ALA A 134 7.19 1.65 -2.86
C ALA A 134 6.96 2.35 -4.21
N PRO A 135 8.01 2.47 -5.04
CA PRO A 135 7.84 2.89 -6.42
C PRO A 135 6.90 1.94 -7.14
N SER A 136 6.12 2.46 -8.08
CA SER A 136 5.37 1.66 -9.04
C SER A 136 6.24 0.56 -9.67
N GLY A 137 5.61 -0.57 -9.94
CA GLY A 137 6.25 -1.83 -10.33
C GLY A 137 6.76 -2.68 -9.16
N THR A 138 6.90 -2.13 -7.95
CA THR A 138 7.28 -2.94 -6.78
C THR A 138 6.14 -3.87 -6.38
N ILE A 139 6.37 -5.19 -6.42
CA ILE A 139 5.45 -6.17 -5.81
C ILE A 139 5.49 -5.98 -4.30
N HIS A 140 4.36 -5.81 -3.65
CA HIS A 140 4.33 -5.56 -2.20
C HIS A 140 3.05 -6.08 -1.54
N ALA A 141 3.09 -6.17 -0.21
CA ALA A 141 1.93 -6.46 0.62
C ALA A 141 2.12 -5.84 2.01
N ILE A 142 1.03 -5.37 2.60
CA ILE A 142 1.01 -4.84 3.97
C ILE A 142 0.50 -5.94 4.89
N GLY A 143 1.27 -6.28 5.93
CA GLY A 143 0.89 -7.27 6.92
C GLY A 143 -0.25 -6.81 7.85
N GLY A 144 -0.78 -7.77 8.62
CA GLY A 144 -1.67 -7.46 9.73
C GLY A 144 -0.92 -6.80 10.90
N GLY A 145 -1.64 -6.21 11.84
CA GLY A 145 -1.04 -5.66 13.06
C GLY A 145 -0.64 -4.18 12.95
N LEU A 146 -0.97 -3.49 11.85
CA LEU A 146 -0.45 -2.15 11.56
C LEU A 146 -1.52 -1.04 11.68
N THR A 147 -1.05 0.12 12.14
CA THR A 147 -1.62 1.42 11.78
C THR A 147 -0.55 2.19 11.04
N LEU A 148 -0.87 2.69 9.84
CA LEU A 148 0.07 3.48 9.04
C LEU A 148 -0.64 4.62 8.30
N ILE A 149 0.15 5.61 7.91
CA ILE A 149 -0.25 6.63 6.93
C ILE A 149 0.29 6.20 5.59
N GLU A 150 -0.58 6.10 4.59
CA GLU A 150 -0.24 5.92 3.19
C GLU A 150 -0.37 7.27 2.47
N VAL A 151 0.70 7.67 1.78
CA VAL A 151 0.67 8.78 0.82
C VAL A 151 0.96 8.20 -0.54
N GLN A 152 0.04 8.42 -1.48
CA GLN A 152 0.12 7.85 -2.82
C GLN A 152 -0.25 8.89 -3.87
N GLN A 153 0.16 8.66 -5.12
CA GLN A 153 -0.51 9.34 -6.24
C GLN A 153 -2.02 9.08 -6.16
N ASN A 154 -2.83 10.05 -6.57
CA ASN A 154 -4.29 9.91 -6.57
C ASN A 154 -4.75 8.96 -7.69
N SER A 155 -4.56 7.67 -7.45
CA SER A 155 -4.91 6.54 -8.31
C SER A 155 -5.40 5.40 -7.45
N GLU A 156 -6.48 4.76 -7.88
CA GLU A 156 -7.03 3.57 -7.23
C GLU A 156 -6.62 2.28 -7.94
N THR A 157 -5.72 2.39 -8.93
CA THR A 157 -5.30 1.25 -9.74
C THR A 157 -4.45 0.28 -8.92
N THR A 158 -4.96 -0.93 -8.74
CA THR A 158 -4.29 -2.01 -8.03
C THR A 158 -4.37 -3.30 -8.84
N TYR A 159 -3.23 -3.82 -9.27
CA TYR A 159 -3.16 -5.17 -9.85
C TYR A 159 -2.87 -6.17 -8.74
N ARG A 160 -3.90 -6.91 -8.36
CA ARG A 160 -3.85 -7.95 -7.36
C ARG A 160 -3.23 -9.21 -7.96
N LEU A 161 -2.14 -9.70 -7.37
CA LEU A 161 -1.45 -10.91 -7.79
C LEU A 161 -1.94 -12.12 -6.99
N TYR A 162 -2.09 -11.97 -5.67
CA TYR A 162 -2.57 -13.04 -4.81
C TYR A 162 -3.34 -12.50 -3.61
N ASP A 163 -4.34 -13.26 -3.16
CA ASP A 163 -5.25 -12.80 -2.10
C ASP A 163 -5.83 -13.94 -1.26
N TYR A 164 -4.97 -14.89 -0.90
CA TYR A 164 -5.26 -15.87 0.15
C TYR A 164 -6.52 -16.72 -0.11
N GLY A 165 -6.82 -16.99 -1.38
CA GLY A 165 -7.99 -17.76 -1.80
C GLY A 165 -9.33 -17.03 -1.69
N SER A 166 -9.34 -15.70 -1.58
CA SER A 166 -10.57 -14.90 -1.61
C SER A 166 -11.20 -14.86 -3.02
N ASP A 167 -12.48 -14.49 -3.08
CA ASP A 167 -13.23 -14.33 -4.35
C ASP A 167 -12.89 -13.03 -5.10
N ARG A 168 -11.97 -12.20 -4.60
CA ARG A 168 -11.60 -10.93 -5.27
C ARG A 168 -10.75 -11.19 -6.51
N GLU A 169 -11.05 -10.46 -7.58
CA GLU A 169 -10.36 -10.59 -8.86
C GLU A 169 -8.84 -10.38 -8.76
N LEU A 170 -8.12 -11.29 -9.40
CA LEU A 170 -6.68 -11.20 -9.66
C LEU A 170 -6.45 -10.62 -11.05
N HIS A 171 -5.43 -9.78 -11.19
CA HIS A 171 -5.11 -9.04 -12.41
C HIS A 171 -3.75 -9.49 -12.94
N LEU A 172 -3.61 -10.78 -13.23
CA LEU A 172 -2.30 -11.39 -13.47
C LEU A 172 -1.62 -10.89 -14.76
N ASP A 173 -2.39 -10.67 -15.83
CA ASP A 173 -1.82 -10.18 -17.09
C ASP A 173 -1.19 -8.79 -16.93
N ASP A 174 -1.93 -7.85 -16.34
CA ASP A 174 -1.45 -6.50 -16.09
C ASP A 174 -0.40 -6.42 -14.98
N GLY A 175 -0.61 -7.16 -13.89
CA GLY A 175 0.30 -7.19 -12.75
C GLY A 175 1.67 -7.72 -13.13
N VAL A 176 1.73 -8.85 -13.85
CA VAL A 176 3.00 -9.42 -14.33
C VAL A 176 3.69 -8.47 -15.31
N ALA A 177 2.94 -7.79 -16.18
CA ALA A 177 3.50 -6.89 -17.19
C ALA A 177 4.20 -5.65 -16.60
N VAL A 178 3.81 -5.20 -15.41
CA VAL A 178 4.37 -3.99 -14.77
C VAL A 178 5.31 -4.29 -13.60
N ALA A 179 5.44 -5.56 -13.20
CA ALA A 179 6.20 -5.95 -12.01
C ALA A 179 7.71 -5.86 -12.21
N HIS A 180 8.39 -5.31 -11.21
CA HIS A 180 9.83 -5.46 -11.03
C HIS A 180 10.12 -6.86 -10.47
N LEU A 181 10.77 -7.70 -11.27
CA LEU A 181 11.03 -9.11 -10.96
C LEU A 181 12.36 -9.37 -10.25
N THR A 182 12.94 -8.34 -9.64
CA THR A 182 14.21 -8.42 -8.92
C THR A 182 14.04 -7.89 -7.50
N PRO A 183 14.91 -8.30 -6.56
CA PRO A 183 14.80 -7.84 -5.18
C PRO A 183 14.73 -6.33 -5.06
N TYR A 184 13.83 -5.87 -4.20
CA TYR A 184 13.63 -4.46 -3.93
C TYR A 184 14.94 -3.84 -3.42
N ARG A 185 15.22 -2.63 -3.90
CA ARG A 185 16.34 -1.82 -3.41
C ARG A 185 15.78 -0.55 -2.81
N ALA A 186 16.04 -0.38 -1.52
CA ALA A 186 15.65 0.83 -0.82
C ALA A 186 16.22 2.07 -1.54
N ILE A 187 15.34 2.97 -1.93
CA ILE A 187 15.74 4.29 -2.40
C ILE A 187 16.18 5.07 -1.18
N THR A 188 17.49 5.31 -1.09
CA THR A 188 18.08 6.08 -0.01
C THR A 188 18.40 7.48 -0.50
N SER A 189 17.54 8.44 -0.15
CA SER A 189 17.84 9.88 -0.17
C SER A 189 17.83 10.52 1.23
N PRO A 190 18.28 9.84 2.31
CA PRO A 190 18.29 10.46 3.61
C PRO A 190 19.24 11.66 3.60
N GLY A 191 18.75 12.81 4.04
CA GLY A 191 19.52 14.05 3.98
C GLY A 191 18.88 15.16 4.78
N LYS A 192 19.68 16.13 5.23
CA LYS A 192 19.14 17.35 5.84
C LYS A 192 18.77 18.34 4.75
N VAL A 193 17.51 18.73 4.68
CA VAL A 193 17.03 19.82 3.81
C VAL A 193 17.33 21.18 4.48
N ALA A 194 17.06 21.27 5.78
CA ALA A 194 17.28 22.44 6.62
C ALA A 194 17.42 22.00 8.10
N GLY A 195 17.71 22.92 9.02
CA GLY A 195 18.10 22.60 10.41
C GLY A 195 17.21 21.57 11.12
N ASP A 196 15.90 21.66 10.94
CA ASP A 196 14.85 20.80 11.52
C ASP A 196 14.14 19.91 10.48
N ARG A 197 14.61 19.86 9.23
CA ARG A 197 13.97 19.12 8.13
C ARG A 197 14.90 18.05 7.59
N THR A 198 14.47 16.80 7.68
CA THR A 198 15.20 15.63 7.19
C THR A 198 14.36 14.93 6.12
N ILE A 199 14.97 14.58 5.00
CA ILE A 199 14.45 13.65 4.02
C ILE A 199 14.60 12.24 4.60
N LEU A 200 13.53 11.45 4.60
CA LEU A 200 13.54 10.10 5.15
C LEU A 200 13.98 9.05 4.12
N VAL A 201 13.72 9.29 2.83
CA VAL A 201 13.98 8.41 1.68
C VAL A 201 14.23 9.18 0.40
#